data_AF-U4R3I6-F1
#
_entry.id   AF-U4R3I6-F1
#
_cell.length_a   1.000
_cell.length_b   1.000
_cell.length_c   1.000
_cell.angle_alpha   90.00
_cell.angle_beta   90.00
_cell.angle_gamma   90.00
#
_symmetry.space_group_name_H-M   'P 1'
#
loop_
_entity.id
_entity.type
_entity.pdbx_description
1 polymer ?
#
loop_
_entity_poly.entity_id
_entity_poly.type
_entity_poly.pdbx_seq_one_letter_code
_entity_poly.pdbx_strand_id
1 'polypeptide(L)'
;MRGKLLLLIITFLIVMEIGAVRAYAENTKTVQTPSFDFEAKPIIIKKEPFIPIKPVLEALGWKVTWDSKNKTVQALKGESALVIKIGSNIATLNGTAVFQKNPSVVIKGISYVSSRFIAQEFGTKVRWDRKENLIVLSNIDTGNVKVSGQGNIIIAGDGMIVNIFEPYGIDVVYDQIDDADKLLSAKKPQEAITKYKNILENISEKENPNIYCQVMNNMGNAYNILAEFRDAQNNSRNAISAYTNALRIYSSDKRSKNYFITLNNLANAYFNSWEAAGKKADLTAASDIYAEIQKSGCLDDTCIESALTDYNTGMVYYSLGKKQMAVDSFIKAQNKYLILIKKVNKEENEEIWALLQYNLGNVCKSLSLITDKEKNANNAESAYKKALTVMTVESYPLEYAQIHKYLGDIYKVLSSLANNKHEYVLRAIEEYTESLKIYTPDEYPVFNKKINMELKSIIH
;
A
#
# COMPACT_ATOMS: atom_id res chain seq x y z
N MET A 1 -43.90 30.75 42.27
CA MET A 1 -42.55 31.32 42.04
C MET A 1 -41.98 30.76 40.74
N ARG A 2 -42.13 31.55 39.66
CA ARG A 2 -41.29 31.62 38.45
C ARG A 2 -40.21 32.72 38.75
N GLY A 3 -39.07 32.88 38.10
CA GLY A 3 -38.58 32.44 36.80
C GLY A 3 -37.16 32.99 36.52
N LYS A 4 -36.83 33.01 35.22
CA LYS A 4 -35.54 33.23 34.53
C LYS A 4 -34.92 34.64 34.65
N LEU A 5 -33.60 34.76 34.38
CA LEU A 5 -32.98 35.41 33.17
C LEU A 5 -31.80 36.40 33.43
N LEU A 6 -30.79 36.29 32.54
CA LEU A 6 -29.87 37.30 31.95
C LEU A 6 -28.45 37.62 32.51
N LEU A 7 -27.51 37.55 31.54
CA LEU A 7 -26.12 38.03 31.41
C LEU A 7 -25.80 39.42 32.02
N LEU A 8 -24.56 39.61 32.50
CA LEU A 8 -23.67 40.67 32.01
C LEU A 8 -22.18 40.36 32.25
N ILE A 9 -21.35 40.84 31.31
CA ILE A 9 -19.92 40.62 31.07
C ILE A 9 -19.05 41.48 31.98
N ILE A 10 -17.92 40.96 32.49
CA ILE A 10 -16.72 41.76 32.79
C ILE A 10 -15.48 41.01 32.29
N THR A 11 -14.80 41.65 31.34
CA THR A 11 -13.51 41.31 30.74
C THR A 11 -12.39 41.56 31.74
N PHE A 12 -11.50 40.59 31.96
CA PHE A 12 -10.27 40.79 32.74
C PHE A 12 -9.05 40.53 31.83
N LEU A 13 -8.37 41.62 31.45
CA LEU A 13 -7.09 41.63 30.77
C LEU A 13 -6.01 41.31 31.82
N ILE A 14 -5.36 40.14 31.72
CA ILE A 14 -4.12 39.86 32.45
C ILE A 14 -2.98 39.99 31.45
N VAL A 15 -2.24 41.09 31.59
CA VAL A 15 -0.92 41.28 30.99
C VAL A 15 0.04 40.39 31.78
N MET A 16 0.47 39.27 31.18
CA MET A 16 1.66 38.57 31.65
C MET A 16 2.87 39.12 30.91
N GLU A 17 3.79 39.68 31.68
CA GLU A 17 5.15 39.97 31.27
C GLU A 17 5.80 38.69 30.75
N ILE A 18 5.97 38.63 29.44
CA ILE A 18 6.87 37.67 28.82
C ILE A 18 8.27 38.17 29.13
N GLY A 19 8.92 37.55 30.10
CA GLY A 19 10.35 37.72 30.31
C GLY A 19 11.07 37.53 28.98
N ALA A 20 11.85 38.53 28.58
CA ALA A 20 12.65 38.46 27.37
C ALA A 20 13.65 37.32 27.51
N VAL A 21 13.33 36.17 26.91
CA VAL A 21 14.35 35.18 26.56
C VAL A 21 15.20 35.86 25.48
N ARG A 22 16.38 36.34 25.89
CA ARG A 22 17.47 36.64 24.96
C ARG A 22 17.91 35.32 24.34
N ALA A 23 17.29 34.94 23.24
CA ALA A 23 17.89 34.03 22.29
C ALA A 23 18.71 34.89 21.31
N TYR A 24 19.96 34.49 21.12
CA TYR A 24 20.96 35.16 20.28
C TYR A 24 20.38 35.57 18.93
N ALA A 25 20.50 36.85 18.60
CA ALA A 25 20.53 37.27 17.21
C ALA A 25 21.84 36.77 16.62
N GLU A 26 21.83 35.57 16.03
CA GLU A 26 22.83 35.25 15.02
C GLU A 26 22.35 35.85 13.71
N ASN A 27 23.17 36.73 13.15
CA ASN A 27 22.93 37.47 11.92
C ASN A 27 22.34 36.57 10.81
N THR A 28 21.02 36.59 10.63
CA THR A 28 20.43 36.11 9.39
C THR A 28 20.75 37.13 8.31
N LYS A 29 21.90 36.94 7.64
CA LYS A 29 22.14 37.56 6.34
C LYS A 29 21.20 36.89 5.34
N THR A 30 20.06 37.51 5.09
CA THR A 30 19.26 37.20 3.92
C THR A 30 20.00 37.76 2.71
N VAL A 31 20.83 36.94 2.07
CA VAL A 31 21.44 37.30 0.79
C VAL A 31 20.37 37.10 -0.27
N GLN A 32 19.72 38.19 -0.71
CA GLN A 32 18.99 38.16 -1.97
C GLN A 32 20.02 38.12 -3.10
N THR A 33 20.18 36.96 -3.72
CA THR A 33 20.93 36.86 -4.97
C THR A 33 20.04 37.24 -6.15
N PRO A 34 20.62 37.77 -7.25
CA PRO A 34 19.89 37.95 -8.49
C PRO A 34 19.25 36.63 -8.94
N SER A 35 18.01 36.68 -9.41
CA SER A 35 17.41 35.56 -10.13
C SER A 35 18.28 35.22 -11.34
N PHE A 36 19.00 34.10 -11.29
CA PHE A 36 19.59 33.54 -12.50
C PHE A 36 18.46 32.83 -13.26
N ASP A 37 18.12 33.36 -14.42
CA ASP A 37 17.17 32.72 -15.32
C ASP A 37 17.85 31.48 -15.92
N PHE A 38 17.53 30.30 -15.40
CA PHE A 38 17.97 29.04 -15.98
C PHE A 38 17.05 28.70 -17.15
N GLU A 39 17.34 29.25 -18.35
CA GLU A 39 16.66 28.81 -19.57
C GLU A 39 16.80 27.27 -19.78
N ALA A 40 17.88 26.68 -19.25
CA ALA A 40 18.16 25.25 -19.30
C ALA A 40 17.75 24.53 -18.00
N LYS A 41 16.78 23.60 -18.10
CA LYS A 41 16.33 22.74 -16.99
C LYS A 41 17.11 21.42 -16.92
N PRO A 42 17.26 20.80 -15.74
CA PRO A 42 17.70 19.41 -15.63
C PRO A 42 16.81 18.45 -16.42
N ILE A 43 17.35 17.29 -16.72
CA ILE A 43 16.68 16.24 -17.48
C ILE A 43 16.96 14.87 -16.85
N ILE A 44 16.06 13.91 -17.08
CA ILE A 44 16.28 12.52 -16.69
C ILE A 44 16.69 11.72 -17.93
N ILE A 45 17.80 10.99 -17.84
CA ILE A 45 18.26 10.06 -18.87
C ILE A 45 18.42 8.69 -18.23
N LYS A 46 17.66 7.69 -18.70
CA LYS A 46 17.71 6.30 -18.20
C LYS A 46 17.64 6.21 -16.67
N LYS A 47 16.67 6.91 -16.06
CA LYS A 47 16.46 7.00 -14.61
C LYS A 47 17.57 7.71 -13.82
N GLU A 48 18.52 8.36 -14.51
CA GLU A 48 19.56 9.16 -13.85
C GLU A 48 19.35 10.66 -14.12
N PRO A 49 19.42 11.50 -13.07
CA PRO A 49 19.39 12.95 -13.21
C PRO A 49 20.65 13.55 -13.85
N PHE A 50 20.44 14.37 -14.88
CA PHE A 50 21.45 15.16 -15.56
C PHE A 50 21.16 16.65 -15.43
N ILE A 51 22.20 17.44 -15.19
CA ILE A 51 22.10 18.89 -14.95
C ILE A 51 22.93 19.67 -15.99
N PRO A 52 22.50 20.88 -16.40
CA PRO A 52 23.25 21.72 -17.33
C PRO A 52 24.63 22.06 -16.77
N ILE A 53 25.70 21.73 -17.49
CA ILE A 53 27.08 21.85 -16.97
C ILE A 53 27.44 23.31 -16.69
N LYS A 54 27.24 24.18 -17.68
CA LYS A 54 27.69 25.58 -17.60
C LYS A 54 27.02 26.35 -16.46
N PRO A 55 25.67 26.43 -16.37
CA PRO A 55 25.01 27.15 -15.29
C PRO A 55 25.38 26.64 -13.90
N VAL A 56 25.52 25.31 -13.76
CA VAL A 56 25.86 24.70 -12.46
C VAL A 56 27.28 25.06 -12.05
N LEU A 57 28.26 24.89 -12.94
CA LEU A 57 29.65 25.21 -12.62
C LEU A 57 29.86 26.72 -12.42
N GLU A 58 29.19 27.57 -13.21
CA GLU A 58 29.22 29.03 -13.03
C GLU A 58 28.65 29.46 -11.67
N ALA A 59 27.53 28.85 -11.24
CA ALA A 59 26.97 29.10 -9.92
C ALA A 59 27.88 28.57 -8.78
N LEU A 60 28.71 27.56 -9.03
CA LEU A 60 29.78 27.11 -8.12
C LEU A 60 31.03 28.02 -8.17
N GLY A 61 31.00 29.12 -8.93
CA GLY A 61 32.10 30.08 -9.06
C GLY A 61 33.20 29.66 -10.05
N TRP A 62 32.90 28.74 -10.96
CA TRP A 62 33.82 28.36 -12.04
C TRP A 62 33.58 29.18 -13.29
N LYS A 63 34.64 29.61 -13.97
CA LYS A 63 34.55 30.17 -15.31
C LYS A 63 34.48 29.03 -16.32
N VAL A 64 33.37 28.92 -17.05
CA VAL A 64 33.13 27.81 -17.99
C VAL A 64 33.25 28.28 -19.43
N THR A 65 33.97 27.51 -20.24
CA THR A 65 34.14 27.71 -21.67
C THR A 65 33.88 26.40 -22.42
N TRP A 66 33.44 26.53 -23.67
CA TRP A 66 33.21 25.39 -24.57
C TRP A 66 34.29 25.36 -25.65
N ASP A 67 34.97 24.23 -25.78
CA ASP A 67 35.86 23.95 -26.89
C ASP A 67 35.13 23.06 -27.90
N SER A 68 34.70 23.68 -29.00
CA SER A 68 33.96 23.03 -30.07
C SER A 68 34.80 22.03 -30.86
N LYS A 69 36.12 22.23 -30.95
CA LYS A 69 37.03 21.36 -31.70
C LYS A 69 37.19 20.02 -30.97
N ASN A 70 37.38 20.06 -29.67
CA ASN A 70 37.62 18.86 -28.86
C ASN A 70 36.33 18.28 -28.22
N LYS A 71 35.20 18.99 -28.36
CA LYS A 71 33.92 18.66 -27.71
C LYS A 71 34.07 18.56 -26.19
N THR A 72 34.77 19.52 -25.60
CA THR A 72 35.06 19.55 -24.16
C THR A 72 34.50 20.79 -23.52
N VAL A 73 33.90 20.64 -22.34
CA VAL A 73 33.66 21.73 -21.41
C VAL A 73 34.92 21.94 -20.59
N GLN A 74 35.44 23.15 -20.57
CA GLN A 74 36.59 23.55 -19.77
C GLN A 74 36.12 24.54 -18.69
N ALA A 75 36.34 24.20 -17.43
CA ALA A 75 35.97 25.03 -16.30
C ALA A 75 37.20 25.34 -15.43
N LEU A 76 37.36 26.61 -15.06
CA LEU A 76 38.50 27.10 -14.26
C LEU A 76 38.02 27.81 -12.99
N LYS A 77 38.68 27.54 -11.85
CA LYS A 77 38.45 28.25 -10.58
C LYS A 77 39.75 28.33 -9.78
N GLY A 78 40.33 29.53 -9.69
CA GLY A 78 41.68 29.70 -9.13
C GLY A 78 42.71 28.89 -9.92
N GLU A 79 43.48 28.05 -9.24
CA GLU A 79 44.43 27.09 -9.86
C GLU A 79 43.77 25.78 -10.31
N SER A 80 42.49 25.57 -10.00
CA SER A 80 41.79 24.33 -10.35
C SER A 80 41.23 24.36 -11.78
N ALA A 81 41.39 23.25 -12.50
CA ALA A 81 40.95 23.06 -13.87
C ALA A 81 40.17 21.74 -14.02
N LEU A 82 38.92 21.84 -14.46
CA LEU A 82 38.08 20.70 -14.82
C LEU A 82 37.89 20.67 -16.33
N VAL A 83 38.11 19.51 -16.94
CA VAL A 83 37.81 19.26 -18.36
C VAL A 83 36.88 18.06 -18.49
N ILE A 84 35.70 18.29 -19.05
CA ILE A 84 34.70 17.25 -19.29
C ILE A 84 34.57 17.05 -20.80
N LYS A 85 34.96 15.86 -21.29
CA LYS A 85 34.74 15.47 -22.68
C LYS A 85 33.35 14.88 -22.86
N ILE A 86 32.55 15.48 -23.74
CA ILE A 86 31.21 14.98 -24.05
C ILE A 86 31.31 13.59 -24.67
N GLY A 87 30.47 12.66 -24.19
CA GLY A 87 30.44 11.26 -24.61
C GLY A 87 31.51 10.37 -23.98
N SER A 88 32.37 10.90 -23.09
CA SER A 88 33.39 10.11 -22.38
C SER A 88 32.99 9.80 -20.94
N ASN A 89 33.37 8.61 -20.47
CA ASN A 89 33.27 8.24 -19.05
C ASN A 89 34.42 8.80 -18.21
N ILE A 90 35.31 9.57 -18.82
CA ILE A 90 36.48 10.15 -18.17
C ILE A 90 36.41 11.68 -18.33
N ALA A 91 36.50 12.38 -17.22
CA ALA A 91 36.83 13.79 -17.15
C ALA A 91 38.21 13.94 -16.49
N THR A 92 38.79 15.13 -16.51
CA THR A 92 40.04 15.40 -15.79
C THR A 92 39.88 16.57 -14.85
N LEU A 93 40.23 16.39 -13.58
CA LEU A 93 40.29 17.44 -12.56
C LEU A 93 41.75 17.62 -12.17
N ASN A 94 42.29 18.83 -12.39
CA ASN A 94 43.69 19.18 -12.12
C ASN A 94 44.69 18.20 -12.77
N GLY A 95 44.38 17.77 -14.00
CA GLY A 95 45.18 16.79 -14.75
C GLY A 95 44.99 15.33 -14.34
N THR A 96 44.27 15.05 -13.25
CA THR A 96 43.97 13.68 -12.79
C THR A 96 42.68 13.19 -13.43
N ALA A 97 42.68 11.96 -13.94
CA ALA A 97 41.49 11.34 -14.53
C ALA A 97 40.45 11.00 -13.44
N VAL A 98 39.21 11.45 -13.65
CA VAL A 98 38.06 11.22 -12.78
C VAL A 98 36.96 10.50 -13.57
N PHE A 99 36.38 9.47 -12.96
CA PHE A 99 35.43 8.59 -13.63
C PHE A 99 33.98 9.07 -13.44
N GLN A 100 33.27 9.24 -14.56
CA GLN A 100 31.82 9.44 -14.59
C GLN A 100 31.14 8.17 -15.11
N LYS A 101 30.31 7.54 -14.29
CA LYS A 101 29.60 6.29 -14.65
C LYS A 101 28.77 6.44 -15.91
N ASN A 102 28.11 7.58 -16.06
CA ASN A 102 27.35 7.93 -17.26
C ASN A 102 28.01 9.14 -17.94
N PRO A 103 28.33 9.04 -19.24
CA PRO A 103 29.02 10.10 -19.95
C PRO A 103 28.14 11.33 -20.13
N SER A 104 28.76 12.50 -20.04
CA SER A 104 28.12 13.79 -20.31
C SER A 104 27.57 13.86 -21.74
N VAL A 105 26.42 14.50 -21.93
CA VAL A 105 25.72 14.57 -23.21
C VAL A 105 25.46 16.00 -23.64
N VAL A 106 25.11 16.22 -24.91
CA VAL A 106 24.62 17.50 -25.41
C VAL A 106 23.22 17.31 -25.97
N ILE A 107 22.26 18.10 -25.48
CA ILE A 107 20.86 18.06 -25.92
C ILE A 107 20.42 19.48 -26.25
N LYS A 108 19.91 19.70 -27.47
CA LYS A 108 19.46 21.03 -27.95
C LYS A 108 20.50 22.13 -27.72
N GLY A 109 21.79 21.82 -27.92
CA GLY A 109 22.89 22.77 -27.76
C GLY A 109 23.37 22.98 -26.32
N ILE A 110 22.75 22.35 -25.33
CA ILE A 110 23.11 22.46 -23.91
C ILE A 110 23.89 21.20 -23.51
N SER A 111 25.04 21.38 -22.85
CA SER A 111 25.82 20.29 -22.28
C SER A 111 25.31 19.89 -20.90
N TYR A 112 25.21 18.60 -20.65
CA TYR A 112 24.63 17.99 -19.45
C TYR A 112 25.58 16.96 -18.84
N VAL A 113 25.64 16.92 -17.53
CA VAL A 113 26.43 15.94 -16.75
C VAL A 113 25.56 15.31 -15.66
N SER A 114 25.89 14.06 -15.28
CA SER A 114 25.25 13.40 -14.14
C SER A 114 25.41 14.23 -12.88
N SER A 115 24.31 14.43 -12.13
CA SER A 115 24.37 15.13 -10.84
C SER A 115 25.26 14.39 -9.83
N ARG A 116 25.38 13.07 -9.94
CA ARG A 116 26.24 12.25 -9.09
C ARG A 116 27.72 12.55 -9.32
N PHE A 117 28.13 12.78 -10.56
CA PHE A 117 29.52 13.16 -10.87
C PHE A 117 29.89 14.50 -10.22
N ILE A 118 29.01 15.50 -10.32
CA ILE A 118 29.23 16.80 -9.67
C ILE A 118 29.31 16.64 -8.14
N ALA A 119 28.44 15.84 -7.55
CA ALA A 119 28.47 15.57 -6.11
C ALA A 119 29.77 14.86 -5.66
N GLN A 120 30.27 13.92 -6.46
CA GLN A 120 31.49 13.16 -6.17
C GLN A 120 32.75 14.02 -6.22
N GLU A 121 32.93 14.82 -7.28
CA GLU A 121 34.19 15.54 -7.53
C GLU A 121 34.26 16.90 -6.82
N PHE A 122 33.11 17.56 -6.59
CA PHE A 122 33.09 18.89 -5.97
C PHE A 122 32.78 18.88 -4.48
N GLY A 123 32.64 17.69 -3.87
CA GLY A 123 32.90 17.48 -2.44
C GLY A 123 32.20 18.44 -1.48
N THR A 124 30.98 18.86 -1.77
CA THR A 124 30.14 19.60 -0.83
C THR A 124 29.30 18.62 -0.02
N LYS A 125 29.15 18.80 1.30
CA LYS A 125 28.36 17.90 2.15
C LYS A 125 26.94 17.75 1.58
N VAL A 126 26.62 16.57 1.05
CA VAL A 126 25.30 16.25 0.52
C VAL A 126 24.40 15.83 1.67
N ARG A 127 23.44 16.69 2.03
CA ARG A 127 22.31 16.28 2.90
C ARG A 127 21.07 16.22 2.04
N TRP A 128 20.49 15.03 1.92
CA TRP A 128 19.16 14.85 1.37
C TRP A 128 18.14 15.14 2.47
N ASP A 129 17.27 16.12 2.22
CA ASP A 129 16.09 16.31 3.05
C ASP A 129 14.89 15.69 2.36
N ARG A 130 14.47 14.52 2.88
CA ARG A 130 13.41 13.71 2.29
C ARG A 130 12.05 14.39 2.31
N LYS A 131 11.80 15.28 3.27
CA LYS A 131 10.50 15.94 3.45
C LYS A 131 10.30 17.10 2.46
N GLU A 132 11.37 17.81 2.16
CA GLU A 132 11.37 18.98 1.28
C GLU A 132 11.94 18.67 -0.12
N ASN A 133 12.31 17.41 -0.35
CA ASN A 133 12.84 16.88 -1.60
C ASN A 133 14.05 17.70 -2.13
N LEU A 134 14.99 17.93 -1.23
CA LEU A 134 16.08 18.89 -1.36
C LEU A 134 17.42 18.17 -1.44
N ILE A 135 18.28 18.54 -2.40
CA ILE A 135 19.71 18.21 -2.37
C ILE A 135 20.47 19.47 -1.99
N VAL A 136 21.10 19.45 -0.82
CA VAL A 136 21.93 20.56 -0.33
C VAL A 136 23.39 20.29 -0.66
N LEU A 137 24.05 21.25 -1.30
CA LEU A 137 25.49 21.25 -1.58
C LEU A 137 26.09 22.46 -0.83
N SER A 138 26.83 22.22 0.27
CA SER A 138 27.55 23.27 1.01
C SER A 138 29.06 23.01 1.12
N ASN A 139 29.86 24.08 1.02
CA ASN A 139 31.30 24.15 1.33
C ASN A 139 31.59 24.70 2.74
N ILE A 140 30.58 25.05 3.54
CA ILE A 140 30.71 25.58 4.92
C ILE A 140 29.71 24.91 5.88
N ASP A 141 30.08 24.80 7.16
CA ASP A 141 29.31 24.13 8.22
C ASP A 141 28.31 25.08 8.92
N THR A 142 27.49 25.81 8.15
CA THR A 142 26.52 26.77 8.72
C THR A 142 25.11 26.20 8.75
N GLY A 143 24.46 26.33 9.91
CA GLY A 143 23.21 25.68 10.27
C GLY A 143 21.98 26.02 9.43
N ASN A 144 21.00 25.11 9.54
CA ASN A 144 19.59 25.22 9.18
C ASN A 144 19.23 26.20 8.05
N VAL A 145 19.37 25.74 6.80
CA VAL A 145 18.77 26.37 5.63
C VAL A 145 17.25 26.18 5.68
N LYS A 146 16.48 27.27 5.63
CA LYS A 146 15.02 27.25 5.57
C LYS A 146 14.56 27.63 4.15
N VAL A 147 13.88 26.72 3.47
CA VAL A 147 13.40 26.88 2.09
C VAL A 147 11.88 27.08 2.11
N SER A 148 11.36 28.02 1.33
CA SER A 148 9.91 28.20 1.12
C SER A 148 9.60 28.68 -0.29
N GLY A 149 8.68 28.01 -1.00
CA GLY A 149 8.15 28.45 -2.29
C GLY A 149 7.76 27.28 -3.21
N GLN A 150 6.69 27.45 -3.98
CA GLN A 150 6.29 26.52 -5.05
C GLN A 150 7.24 26.68 -6.25
N GLY A 151 8.27 25.84 -6.34
CA GLY A 151 9.05 25.67 -7.56
C GLY A 151 10.16 26.71 -7.86
N ASN A 152 10.68 27.43 -6.86
CA ASN A 152 11.75 28.41 -7.09
C ASN A 152 13.10 28.02 -6.43
N ILE A 153 14.16 28.27 -7.19
CA ILE A 153 15.58 28.16 -6.85
C ILE A 153 15.92 29.16 -5.75
N ILE A 154 16.62 28.74 -4.70
CA ILE A 154 17.29 29.64 -3.75
C ILE A 154 18.80 29.51 -3.97
N ILE A 155 19.43 30.58 -4.43
CA ILE A 155 20.88 30.74 -4.35
C ILE A 155 21.12 31.55 -3.07
N ALA A 156 21.78 30.96 -2.08
CA ALA A 156 22.45 31.73 -1.04
C ALA A 156 23.94 31.78 -1.39
N GLY A 157 24.60 32.89 -1.08
CA GLY A 157 26.01 33.12 -1.39
C GLY A 157 26.96 31.98 -0.99
N ASP A 158 28.19 32.04 -1.52
CA ASP A 158 29.28 31.07 -1.38
C ASP A 158 29.04 29.65 -1.94
N GLY A 159 28.05 29.46 -2.81
CA GLY A 159 28.02 28.34 -3.77
C GLY A 159 27.01 27.22 -3.49
N MET A 160 25.82 27.55 -2.96
CA MET A 160 24.71 26.58 -2.85
C MET A 160 23.89 26.53 -4.15
N ILE A 161 23.79 25.34 -4.75
CA ILE A 161 22.84 25.04 -5.83
C ILE A 161 21.90 23.96 -5.33
N VAL A 162 20.61 24.30 -5.28
CA VAL A 162 19.53 23.36 -5.00
C VAL A 162 18.66 23.27 -6.24
N ASN A 163 18.52 22.06 -6.79
CA ASN A 163 17.46 21.76 -7.74
C ASN A 163 16.65 20.56 -7.25
N ILE A 164 15.32 20.73 -7.22
CA ILE A 164 14.32 19.78 -6.76
C ILE A 164 13.93 18.92 -7.99
N PHE A 165 14.33 17.65 -8.00
CA PHE A 165 13.73 16.69 -8.93
C PHE A 165 12.31 16.41 -8.47
N GLU A 166 11.31 16.37 -9.36
CA GLU A 166 10.09 15.61 -9.02
C GLU A 166 10.52 14.17 -8.68
N PRO A 167 10.29 13.70 -7.44
CA PRO A 167 10.66 12.36 -7.06
C PRO A 167 9.61 11.48 -7.71
N TYR A 168 10.00 10.83 -8.80
CA TYR A 168 9.15 9.98 -9.63
C TYR A 168 8.16 10.79 -10.47
N GLY A 169 8.39 10.82 -11.79
CA GLY A 169 7.26 11.06 -12.69
C GLY A 169 6.14 10.07 -12.32
N ILE A 170 4.88 10.48 -12.50
CA ILE A 170 3.70 9.70 -12.13
C ILE A 170 3.78 8.24 -12.61
N ASP A 171 4.38 8.02 -13.78
CA ASP A 171 4.63 6.70 -14.38
C ASP A 171 5.50 5.79 -13.50
N VAL A 172 6.55 6.33 -12.87
CA VAL A 172 7.43 5.54 -12.00
C VAL A 172 6.73 5.19 -10.69
N VAL A 173 5.82 6.05 -10.20
CA VAL A 173 4.98 5.72 -9.04
C VAL A 173 4.05 4.56 -9.39
N TYR A 174 3.43 4.57 -10.57
CA TYR A 174 2.61 3.45 -11.05
C TYR A 174 3.42 2.16 -11.22
N ASP A 175 4.62 2.20 -11.80
CA ASP A 175 5.51 1.03 -11.89
C ASP A 175 5.80 0.41 -10.51
N GLN A 176 6.02 1.26 -9.49
CA GLN A 176 6.28 0.79 -8.13
C GLN A 176 5.04 0.18 -7.47
N ILE A 177 3.85 0.75 -7.74
CA ILE A 177 2.58 0.16 -7.29
C ILE A 177 2.40 -1.21 -7.92
N ASP A 178 2.62 -1.34 -9.23
CA ASP A 178 2.49 -2.61 -9.94
C ASP A 178 3.45 -3.69 -9.39
N ASP A 179 4.69 -3.31 -9.08
CA ASP A 179 5.65 -4.20 -8.43
C ASP A 179 5.17 -4.65 -7.03
N ALA A 180 4.59 -3.73 -6.25
CA ALA A 180 4.05 -4.05 -4.93
C ALA A 180 2.79 -4.95 -5.02
N ASP A 181 1.89 -4.66 -5.96
CA ASP A 181 0.67 -5.42 -6.22
C ASP A 181 0.97 -6.84 -6.72
N LYS A 182 2.03 -7.02 -7.53
CA LYS A 182 2.53 -8.36 -7.91
C LYS A 182 3.03 -9.15 -6.72
N LEU A 183 3.78 -8.53 -5.80
CA LEU A 183 4.23 -9.19 -4.57
C LEU A 183 3.04 -9.59 -3.69
N LEU A 184 2.04 -8.72 -3.58
CA LEU A 184 0.81 -9.02 -2.84
C LEU A 184 0.06 -10.21 -3.47
N SER A 185 -0.07 -10.21 -4.80
CA SER A 185 -0.72 -11.30 -5.56
C SER A 185 0.02 -12.62 -5.42
N ALA A 186 1.36 -12.58 -5.33
CA ALA A 186 2.22 -13.72 -5.04
C ALA A 186 2.23 -14.13 -3.55
N LYS A 187 1.28 -13.63 -2.73
CA LYS A 187 1.13 -13.92 -1.30
C LYS A 187 2.40 -13.59 -0.49
N LYS A 188 3.11 -12.52 -0.87
CA LYS A 188 4.27 -11.96 -0.15
C LYS A 188 3.91 -10.62 0.52
N PRO A 189 2.97 -10.60 1.48
CA PRO A 189 2.43 -9.36 2.04
C PRO A 189 3.49 -8.50 2.73
N GLN A 190 4.51 -9.10 3.36
CA GLN A 190 5.56 -8.33 4.05
C GLN A 190 6.43 -7.52 3.08
N GLU A 191 6.78 -8.09 1.93
CA GLU A 191 7.56 -7.41 0.90
C GLU A 191 6.71 -6.31 0.24
N ALA A 192 5.43 -6.61 -0.04
CA ALA A 192 4.48 -5.63 -0.57
C ALA A 192 4.30 -4.43 0.38
N ILE A 193 4.13 -4.66 1.69
CA ILE A 193 4.02 -3.59 2.70
C ILE A 193 5.27 -2.70 2.70
N THR A 194 6.47 -3.27 2.59
CA THR A 194 7.71 -2.49 2.49
C THR A 194 7.72 -1.59 1.26
N LYS A 195 7.25 -2.10 0.11
CA LYS A 195 7.13 -1.32 -1.12
C LYS A 195 6.10 -0.21 -1.01
N TYR A 196 4.90 -0.50 -0.50
CA TYR A 196 3.87 0.52 -0.27
C TYR A 196 4.34 1.63 0.69
N LYS A 197 5.03 1.27 1.78
CA LYS A 197 5.63 2.27 2.70
C LYS A 197 6.62 3.17 1.97
N ASN A 198 7.49 2.61 1.13
CA ASN A 198 8.42 3.41 0.33
C ASN A 198 7.67 4.35 -0.62
N ILE A 199 6.63 3.88 -1.31
CA ILE A 199 5.80 4.74 -2.17
C ILE A 199 5.19 5.90 -1.36
N LEU A 200 4.59 5.62 -0.20
CA LEU A 200 3.98 6.63 0.69
C LEU A 200 4.98 7.65 1.22
N GLU A 201 6.27 7.30 1.35
CA GLU A 201 7.31 8.24 1.75
C GLU A 201 7.73 9.20 0.63
N ASN A 202 7.31 8.95 -0.62
CA ASN A 202 7.69 9.74 -1.79
C ASN A 202 6.50 10.39 -2.51
N ILE A 203 5.27 10.18 -2.03
CA ILE A 203 4.08 10.85 -2.55
C ILE A 203 3.45 11.73 -1.48
N SER A 204 2.88 12.86 -1.90
CA SER A 204 2.09 13.75 -1.02
C SER A 204 0.61 13.41 -1.12
N GLU A 205 -0.06 13.24 0.03
CA GLU A 205 -1.52 13.04 0.11
C GLU A 205 -2.28 14.19 -0.58
N LYS A 206 -1.79 15.43 -0.43
CA LYS A 206 -2.43 16.63 -0.97
C LYS A 206 -2.30 16.71 -2.50
N GLU A 207 -1.14 16.32 -3.02
CA GLU A 207 -0.83 16.44 -4.44
C GLU A 207 -1.26 15.20 -5.23
N ASN A 208 -1.24 14.03 -4.59
CA ASN A 208 -1.53 12.73 -5.21
C ASN A 208 -2.61 11.96 -4.42
N PRO A 209 -3.79 12.55 -4.16
CA PRO A 209 -4.80 11.95 -3.27
C PRO A 209 -5.27 10.57 -3.75
N ASN A 210 -5.43 10.38 -5.06
CA ASN A 210 -5.90 9.11 -5.63
C ASN A 210 -4.88 7.98 -5.44
N ILE A 211 -3.59 8.26 -5.70
CA ILE A 211 -2.51 7.29 -5.53
C ILE A 211 -2.34 6.95 -4.06
N TYR A 212 -2.35 7.96 -3.18
CA TYR A 212 -2.29 7.75 -1.74
C TYR A 212 -3.38 6.76 -1.27
N CYS A 213 -4.63 6.96 -1.70
CA CYS A 213 -5.71 6.08 -1.32
C CYS A 213 -5.56 4.66 -1.87
N GLN A 214 -5.12 4.51 -3.12
CA GLN A 214 -4.88 3.20 -3.73
C GLN A 214 -3.81 2.43 -2.95
N VAL A 215 -2.68 3.08 -2.66
CA VAL A 215 -1.58 2.49 -1.90
C VAL A 215 -2.01 2.14 -0.48
N MET A 216 -2.77 3.01 0.18
CA MET A 216 -3.29 2.75 1.54
C MET A 216 -4.28 1.58 1.55
N ASN A 217 -5.20 1.50 0.59
CA ASN A 217 -6.12 0.38 0.46
C ASN A 217 -5.36 -0.94 0.20
N ASN A 218 -4.40 -0.95 -0.71
CA ASN A 218 -3.64 -2.16 -1.04
C ASN A 218 -2.71 -2.58 0.11
N MET A 219 -2.11 -1.62 0.82
CA MET A 219 -1.36 -1.90 2.05
C MET A 219 -2.26 -2.46 3.16
N GLY A 220 -3.51 -1.99 3.26
CA GLY A 220 -4.53 -2.59 4.13
C GLY A 220 -4.81 -4.06 3.78
N ASN A 221 -4.94 -4.37 2.48
CA ASN A 221 -5.11 -5.76 2.01
C ASN A 221 -3.91 -6.63 2.40
N ALA A 222 -2.70 -6.10 2.23
CA ALA A 222 -1.48 -6.80 2.62
C ALA A 222 -1.41 -7.09 4.13
N TYR A 223 -1.82 -6.12 4.97
CA TYR A 223 -1.95 -6.36 6.41
C TYR A 223 -3.03 -7.40 6.75
N ASN A 224 -4.17 -7.40 6.06
CA ASN A 224 -5.21 -8.42 6.25
C ASN A 224 -4.70 -9.82 5.94
N ILE A 225 -4.02 -10.01 4.80
CA ILE A 225 -3.38 -11.30 4.46
C ILE A 225 -2.34 -11.68 5.52
N LEU A 226 -1.53 -10.73 5.97
CA LEU A 226 -0.53 -10.99 7.01
C LEU A 226 -1.18 -11.42 8.34
N ALA A 227 -2.34 -10.84 8.69
CA ALA A 227 -3.11 -11.17 9.89
C ALA A 227 -3.61 -12.62 9.89
N GLU A 228 -3.93 -13.17 8.71
CA GLU A 228 -4.32 -14.58 8.56
C GLU A 228 -3.14 -15.52 8.86
N PHE A 229 -1.91 -15.10 8.58
CA PHE A 229 -0.72 -15.93 8.75
C PHE A 229 -0.08 -15.78 10.14
N ARG A 230 0.02 -14.56 10.66
CA ARG A 230 0.69 -14.24 11.93
C ARG A 230 0.25 -12.91 12.52
N ASP A 231 0.41 -12.78 13.84
CA ASP A 231 0.14 -11.54 14.59
C ASP A 231 -1.20 -10.89 14.19
N ALA A 232 -2.26 -11.70 14.21
CA ALA A 232 -3.59 -11.33 13.72
C ALA A 232 -4.07 -10.02 14.33
N GLN A 233 -3.85 -9.84 15.63
CA GLN A 233 -4.31 -8.66 16.36
C GLN A 233 -3.68 -7.35 15.83
N ASN A 234 -2.35 -7.28 15.72
CA ASN A 234 -1.70 -6.05 15.28
C ASN A 234 -1.94 -5.79 13.79
N ASN A 235 -1.90 -6.85 12.98
CA ASN A 235 -2.08 -6.72 11.54
C ASN A 235 -3.51 -6.31 11.17
N SER A 236 -4.55 -6.84 11.81
CA SER A 236 -5.92 -6.35 11.60
C SER A 236 -6.09 -4.88 12.00
N ARG A 237 -5.38 -4.41 13.04
CA ARG A 237 -5.40 -2.97 13.42
C ARG A 237 -4.69 -2.08 12.39
N ASN A 238 -3.56 -2.54 11.86
CA ASN A 238 -2.86 -1.84 10.79
C ASN A 238 -3.72 -1.77 9.52
N ALA A 239 -4.43 -2.86 9.19
CA ALA A 239 -5.38 -2.87 8.08
C ALA A 239 -6.52 -1.86 8.29
N ILE A 240 -7.17 -1.87 9.46
CA ILE A 240 -8.21 -0.89 9.83
C ILE A 240 -7.70 0.55 9.67
N SER A 241 -6.51 0.85 10.17
CA SER A 241 -5.89 2.17 10.04
C SER A 241 -5.66 2.56 8.58
N ALA A 242 -5.14 1.63 7.77
CA ALA A 242 -4.85 1.88 6.36
C ALA A 242 -6.12 2.19 5.56
N TYR A 243 -7.17 1.38 5.70
CA TYR A 243 -8.45 1.62 5.03
C TYR A 243 -9.14 2.90 5.51
N THR A 244 -9.07 3.20 6.82
CA THR A 244 -9.65 4.44 7.38
C THR A 244 -9.00 5.68 6.78
N ASN A 245 -7.69 5.66 6.60
CA ASN A 245 -6.96 6.76 5.96
C ASN A 245 -7.33 6.92 4.48
N ALA A 246 -7.49 5.83 3.73
CA ALA A 246 -7.99 5.89 2.35
C ALA A 246 -9.42 6.43 2.27
N LEU A 247 -10.31 5.98 3.17
CA LEU A 247 -11.71 6.42 3.23
C LEU A 247 -11.87 7.89 3.61
N ARG A 248 -10.92 8.49 4.34
CA ARG A 248 -10.94 9.93 4.62
C ARG A 248 -11.05 10.75 3.33
N ILE A 249 -10.40 10.31 2.26
CA ILE A 249 -10.39 11.01 0.97
C ILE A 249 -11.47 10.42 0.05
N TYR A 250 -11.57 9.10 -0.07
CA TYR A 250 -12.59 8.46 -0.91
C TYR A 250 -14.03 8.80 -0.48
N SER A 251 -14.26 9.18 0.78
CA SER A 251 -15.57 9.65 1.25
C SER A 251 -16.10 10.90 0.57
N SER A 252 -15.26 11.62 -0.19
CA SER A 252 -15.69 12.72 -1.07
C SER A 252 -16.57 12.25 -2.23
N ASP A 253 -16.40 11.01 -2.69
CA ASP A 253 -17.26 10.36 -3.68
C ASP A 253 -17.76 9.01 -3.14
N LYS A 254 -18.83 9.09 -2.34
CA LYS A 254 -19.51 7.93 -1.76
C LYS A 254 -20.20 7.02 -2.77
N ARG A 255 -20.19 7.35 -4.07
CA ARG A 255 -20.72 6.51 -5.16
C ARG A 255 -19.62 5.84 -5.96
N SER A 256 -18.35 6.14 -5.69
CA SER A 256 -17.23 5.52 -6.38
C SER A 256 -17.06 4.04 -6.03
N LYS A 257 -16.67 3.23 -7.03
CA LYS A 257 -16.31 1.80 -6.82
C LYS A 257 -15.24 1.65 -5.74
N ASN A 258 -14.26 2.55 -5.71
CA ASN A 258 -13.15 2.53 -4.75
C ASN A 258 -13.62 2.77 -3.31
N TYR A 259 -14.58 3.67 -3.08
CA TYR A 259 -15.19 3.86 -1.76
C TYR A 259 -15.82 2.56 -1.25
N PHE A 260 -16.59 1.86 -2.08
CA PHE A 260 -17.26 0.62 -1.69
C PHE A 260 -16.30 -0.53 -1.41
N ILE A 261 -15.31 -0.74 -2.29
CA ILE A 261 -14.30 -1.76 -2.07
C ILE A 261 -13.57 -1.51 -0.75
N THR A 262 -13.17 -0.26 -0.51
CA THR A 262 -12.44 0.12 0.72
C THR A 262 -13.32 -0.03 1.96
N LEU A 263 -14.62 0.30 1.90
CA LEU A 263 -15.57 0.07 2.99
C LEU A 263 -15.74 -1.42 3.28
N ASN A 264 -15.94 -2.26 2.26
CA ASN A 264 -16.06 -3.70 2.43
C ASN A 264 -14.79 -4.29 3.07
N ASN A 265 -13.62 -3.84 2.61
CA ASN A 265 -12.34 -4.25 3.17
C ASN A 265 -12.17 -3.81 4.64
N LEU A 266 -12.61 -2.60 4.97
CA LEU A 266 -12.61 -2.09 6.35
C LEU A 266 -13.54 -2.92 7.25
N ALA A 267 -14.75 -3.24 6.79
CA ALA A 267 -15.69 -4.08 7.54
C ALA A 267 -15.09 -5.48 7.79
N ASN A 268 -14.46 -6.07 6.78
CA ASN A 268 -13.76 -7.35 6.94
C ASN A 268 -12.58 -7.25 7.91
N ALA A 269 -11.81 -6.16 7.88
CA ALA A 269 -10.71 -5.94 8.83
C ALA A 269 -11.21 -5.81 10.28
N TYR A 270 -12.36 -5.16 10.50
CA TYR A 270 -13.02 -5.15 11.81
C TYR A 270 -13.50 -6.55 12.23
N PHE A 271 -14.06 -7.34 11.31
CA PHE A 271 -14.43 -8.72 11.59
C PHE A 271 -13.23 -9.58 11.99
N ASN A 272 -12.13 -9.52 11.24
CA ASN A 272 -10.88 -10.22 11.56
C ASN A 272 -10.29 -9.77 12.90
N SER A 273 -10.35 -8.46 13.19
CA SER A 273 -9.95 -7.89 14.48
C SER A 273 -10.79 -8.45 15.64
N TRP A 274 -12.11 -8.62 15.43
CA TRP A 274 -12.99 -9.24 16.41
C TRP A 274 -12.65 -10.73 16.59
N GLU A 275 -12.43 -11.50 15.53
CA GLU A 275 -12.03 -12.91 15.65
C GLU A 275 -10.72 -13.07 16.43
N ALA A 276 -9.76 -12.16 16.23
CA ALA A 276 -8.47 -12.22 16.91
C ALA A 276 -8.53 -11.80 18.39
N ALA A 277 -9.35 -10.80 18.73
CA ALA A 277 -9.32 -10.16 20.05
C ALA A 277 -10.61 -10.26 20.88
N GLY A 278 -11.71 -10.75 20.30
CA GLY A 278 -13.02 -10.90 20.96
C GLY A 278 -13.73 -9.59 21.30
N LYS A 279 -13.25 -8.44 20.82
CA LYS A 279 -13.82 -7.12 21.14
C LYS A 279 -15.13 -6.89 20.40
N LYS A 280 -16.26 -6.98 21.10
CA LYS A 280 -17.61 -6.82 20.52
C LYS A 280 -17.79 -5.51 19.73
N ALA A 281 -17.12 -4.43 20.13
CA ALA A 281 -17.18 -3.15 19.43
C ALA A 281 -16.71 -3.25 17.96
N ASP A 282 -15.71 -4.07 17.67
CA ASP A 282 -15.24 -4.27 16.29
C ASP A 282 -16.29 -5.01 15.45
N LEU A 283 -16.95 -6.03 16.03
CA LEU A 283 -18.02 -6.74 15.34
C LEU A 283 -19.23 -5.83 15.05
N THR A 284 -19.57 -4.94 15.99
CA THR A 284 -20.60 -3.92 15.77
C THR A 284 -20.19 -2.96 14.65
N ALA A 285 -18.94 -2.49 14.64
CA ALA A 285 -18.43 -1.60 13.60
C ALA A 285 -18.50 -2.26 12.19
N ALA A 286 -18.15 -3.55 12.08
CA ALA A 286 -18.32 -4.30 10.84
C ALA A 286 -19.78 -4.35 10.39
N SER A 287 -20.71 -4.62 11.32
CA SER A 287 -22.15 -4.63 11.05
C SER A 287 -22.68 -3.27 10.58
N ASP A 288 -22.21 -2.18 11.18
CA ASP A 288 -22.64 -0.82 10.82
C ASP A 288 -22.17 -0.44 9.42
N ILE A 289 -20.93 -0.79 9.06
CA ILE A 289 -20.39 -0.56 7.72
C ILE A 289 -21.16 -1.38 6.67
N TYR A 290 -21.46 -2.65 6.93
CA TYR A 290 -22.26 -3.45 5.99
C TYR A 290 -23.68 -2.88 5.80
N ALA A 291 -24.28 -2.34 6.87
CA ALA A 291 -25.56 -1.64 6.76
C ALA A 291 -25.45 -0.34 5.93
N GLU A 292 -24.32 0.37 5.98
CA GLU A 292 -24.05 1.51 5.09
C GLU A 292 -23.93 1.07 3.63
N ILE A 293 -23.15 0.02 3.34
CA ILE A 293 -22.96 -0.51 1.99
C ILE A 293 -24.31 -0.92 1.37
N GLN A 294 -25.17 -1.58 2.13
CA GLN A 294 -26.49 -1.99 1.64
C GLN A 294 -27.42 -0.80 1.34
N LYS A 295 -27.32 0.28 2.11
CA LYS A 295 -28.13 1.50 1.90
C LYS A 295 -27.67 2.33 0.72
N SER A 296 -26.41 2.19 0.27
CA SER A 296 -25.85 3.01 -0.80
C SER A 296 -26.45 2.69 -2.17
N GLY A 297 -26.96 1.46 -2.37
CA GLY A 297 -27.52 1.00 -3.64
C GLY A 297 -26.51 0.94 -4.80
N CYS A 298 -25.21 0.98 -4.51
CA CYS A 298 -24.17 1.12 -5.53
C CYS A 298 -23.50 -0.20 -5.93
N LEU A 299 -23.90 -1.32 -5.34
CA LEU A 299 -23.41 -2.64 -5.74
C LEU A 299 -24.22 -3.15 -6.91
N ASP A 300 -23.55 -3.36 -8.04
CA ASP A 300 -24.10 -4.12 -9.16
C ASP A 300 -24.25 -5.59 -8.73
N ASP A 301 -25.48 -6.10 -8.72
CA ASP A 301 -25.78 -7.49 -8.37
C ASP A 301 -25.12 -8.51 -9.32
N THR A 302 -24.55 -8.05 -10.43
CA THR A 302 -23.85 -8.88 -11.42
C THR A 302 -22.34 -8.95 -11.22
N CYS A 303 -21.77 -8.38 -10.14
CA CYS A 303 -20.34 -8.49 -9.83
C CYS A 303 -20.04 -9.44 -8.65
N ILE A 304 -18.82 -9.97 -8.62
CA ILE A 304 -18.34 -10.89 -7.58
C ILE A 304 -18.30 -10.20 -6.22
N GLU A 305 -17.94 -8.92 -6.20
CA GLU A 305 -17.83 -8.09 -4.99
C GLU A 305 -19.18 -7.93 -4.27
N SER A 306 -20.27 -7.87 -5.02
CA SER A 306 -21.63 -7.84 -4.47
C SER A 306 -21.98 -9.14 -3.75
N ALA A 307 -21.66 -10.30 -4.35
CA ALA A 307 -21.87 -11.60 -3.72
C ALA A 307 -21.00 -11.80 -2.47
N LEU A 308 -19.72 -11.37 -2.52
CA LEU A 308 -18.80 -11.40 -1.37
C LEU A 308 -19.31 -10.52 -0.22
N THR A 309 -19.85 -9.34 -0.53
CA THR A 309 -20.40 -8.44 0.49
C THR A 309 -21.57 -9.09 1.23
N ASP A 310 -22.48 -9.75 0.53
CA ASP A 310 -23.61 -10.47 1.14
C ASP A 310 -23.11 -11.65 1.99
N TYR A 311 -22.11 -12.39 1.53
CA TYR A 311 -21.49 -13.47 2.30
C TYR A 311 -20.87 -12.95 3.60
N ASN A 312 -20.04 -11.90 3.52
CA ASN A 312 -19.38 -11.32 4.69
C ASN A 312 -20.41 -10.71 5.67
N THR A 313 -21.47 -10.09 5.15
CA THR A 313 -22.59 -9.62 5.99
C THR A 313 -23.23 -10.79 6.76
N GLY A 314 -23.44 -11.92 6.09
CA GLY A 314 -23.95 -13.14 6.72
C GLY A 314 -23.04 -13.64 7.83
N MET A 315 -21.71 -13.61 7.64
CA MET A 315 -20.72 -13.98 8.66
C MET A 315 -20.78 -13.08 9.90
N VAL A 316 -20.92 -11.77 9.69
CA VAL A 316 -21.11 -10.80 10.79
C VAL A 316 -22.41 -11.06 11.55
N TYR A 317 -23.53 -11.24 10.85
CA TYR A 317 -24.82 -11.55 11.50
C TYR A 317 -24.82 -12.88 12.23
N TYR A 318 -24.18 -13.91 11.67
CA TYR A 318 -24.02 -15.20 12.33
C TYR A 318 -23.27 -15.03 13.65
N SER A 319 -22.16 -14.28 13.62
CA SER A 319 -21.32 -13.98 14.78
C SER A 319 -22.01 -13.12 15.83
N LEU A 320 -22.96 -12.26 15.42
CA LEU A 320 -23.85 -11.51 16.31
C LEU A 320 -25.00 -12.35 16.88
N GLY A 321 -25.14 -13.63 16.50
CA GLY A 321 -26.24 -14.50 16.91
C GLY A 321 -27.55 -14.25 16.16
N LYS A 322 -27.56 -13.39 15.13
CA LYS A 322 -28.73 -13.03 14.32
C LYS A 322 -28.96 -14.07 13.21
N LYS A 323 -29.29 -15.30 13.60
CA LYS A 323 -29.35 -16.46 12.70
C LYS A 323 -30.19 -16.26 11.43
N GLN A 324 -31.40 -15.71 11.55
CA GLN A 324 -32.27 -15.50 10.37
C GLN A 324 -31.63 -14.52 9.38
N MET A 325 -31.14 -13.38 9.87
CA MET A 325 -30.47 -12.39 9.03
C MET A 325 -29.20 -12.94 8.36
N ALA A 326 -28.49 -13.82 9.06
CA ALA A 326 -27.34 -14.53 8.50
C ALA A 326 -27.76 -15.44 7.34
N VAL A 327 -28.79 -16.27 7.54
CA VAL A 327 -29.34 -17.16 6.50
C VAL A 327 -29.81 -16.36 5.29
N ASP A 328 -30.57 -15.29 5.50
CA ASP A 328 -31.07 -14.44 4.42
C ASP A 328 -29.90 -13.85 3.59
N SER A 329 -28.83 -13.42 4.26
CA SER A 329 -27.63 -12.86 3.61
C SER A 329 -26.85 -13.94 2.84
N PHE A 330 -26.69 -15.13 3.42
CA PHE A 330 -26.05 -16.25 2.74
C PHE A 330 -26.84 -16.74 1.53
N ILE A 331 -28.17 -16.78 1.58
CA ILE A 331 -29.01 -17.15 0.42
C ILE A 331 -28.87 -16.11 -0.70
N LYS A 332 -28.81 -14.81 -0.38
CA LYS A 332 -28.52 -13.76 -1.37
C LYS A 332 -27.18 -13.99 -2.05
N ALA A 333 -26.12 -14.21 -1.27
CA ALA A 333 -24.79 -14.52 -1.79
C ALA A 333 -24.79 -15.77 -2.68
N GLN A 334 -25.42 -16.86 -2.23
CA GLN A 334 -25.56 -18.12 -2.96
C GLN A 334 -26.20 -17.89 -4.34
N ASN A 335 -27.32 -17.19 -4.39
CA ASN A 335 -28.04 -16.90 -5.63
C ASN A 335 -27.17 -16.09 -6.61
N LYS A 336 -26.45 -15.07 -6.10
CA LYS A 336 -25.53 -14.28 -6.91
C LYS A 336 -24.39 -15.12 -7.49
N TYR A 337 -23.73 -15.95 -6.67
CA TYR A 337 -22.70 -16.87 -7.16
C TYR A 337 -23.23 -17.85 -8.20
N LEU A 338 -24.41 -18.42 -8.01
CA LEU A 338 -25.03 -19.32 -8.99
C LEU A 338 -25.31 -18.63 -10.33
N ILE A 339 -25.72 -17.36 -10.32
CA ILE A 339 -25.90 -16.55 -11.54
C ILE A 339 -24.55 -16.30 -12.21
N LEU A 340 -23.51 -15.93 -11.44
CA LEU A 340 -22.16 -15.67 -11.96
C LEU A 340 -21.54 -16.92 -12.60
N ILE A 341 -21.68 -18.07 -11.95
CA ILE A 341 -21.19 -19.37 -12.46
C ILE A 341 -21.87 -19.76 -13.77
N LYS A 342 -23.14 -19.42 -13.96
CA LYS A 342 -23.86 -19.68 -15.21
C LYS A 342 -23.41 -18.77 -16.37
N LYS A 343 -22.89 -17.58 -16.06
CA LYS A 343 -22.44 -16.60 -17.06
C LYS A 343 -21.00 -16.80 -17.47
N VAL A 344 -20.14 -17.28 -16.57
CA VAL A 344 -18.72 -17.49 -16.88
C VAL A 344 -18.56 -18.67 -17.84
N ASN A 345 -17.84 -18.45 -18.93
CA ASN A 345 -17.40 -19.53 -19.81
C ASN A 345 -16.20 -20.22 -19.14
N LYS A 346 -16.37 -21.48 -18.73
CA LYS A 346 -15.31 -22.25 -18.05
C LYS A 346 -14.08 -22.42 -18.95
N GLU A 347 -14.26 -22.65 -20.26
CA GLU A 347 -13.15 -22.91 -21.19
C GLU A 347 -12.26 -21.68 -21.38
N GLU A 348 -12.83 -20.48 -21.28
CA GLU A 348 -12.11 -19.22 -21.45
C GLU A 348 -11.56 -18.67 -20.13
N ASN A 349 -12.22 -18.95 -19.00
CA ASN A 349 -11.94 -18.32 -17.71
C ASN A 349 -12.00 -19.32 -16.55
N GLU A 350 -11.21 -20.37 -16.64
CA GLU A 350 -11.25 -21.48 -15.68
C GLU A 350 -10.94 -21.06 -14.24
N GLU A 351 -10.01 -20.12 -14.06
CA GLU A 351 -9.62 -19.57 -12.76
C GLU A 351 -10.78 -18.83 -12.07
N ILE A 352 -11.49 -17.98 -12.82
CA ILE A 352 -12.66 -17.25 -12.30
C ILE A 352 -13.78 -18.23 -11.97
N TRP A 353 -14.01 -19.22 -12.84
CA TRP A 353 -15.01 -20.27 -12.57
C TRP A 353 -14.68 -21.03 -11.27
N ALA A 354 -13.43 -21.42 -11.05
CA ALA A 354 -12.99 -22.10 -9.82
C ALA A 354 -13.15 -21.22 -8.58
N LEU A 355 -12.79 -19.93 -8.66
CA LEU A 355 -12.97 -18.96 -7.59
C LEU A 355 -14.46 -18.81 -7.20
N LEU A 356 -15.35 -18.78 -8.18
CA LEU A 356 -16.79 -18.72 -7.92
C LEU A 356 -17.30 -20.02 -7.26
N GLN A 357 -16.82 -21.19 -7.68
CA GLN A 357 -17.16 -22.46 -7.03
C GLN A 357 -16.64 -22.51 -5.59
N TYR A 358 -15.40 -22.07 -5.35
CA TYR A 358 -14.81 -21.96 -4.02
C TYR A 358 -15.67 -21.09 -3.09
N ASN A 359 -16.05 -19.90 -3.56
CA ASN A 359 -16.88 -18.98 -2.78
C ASN A 359 -18.31 -19.50 -2.57
N LEU A 360 -18.90 -20.17 -3.56
CA LEU A 360 -20.18 -20.87 -3.39
C LEU A 360 -20.08 -21.97 -2.32
N GLY A 361 -18.97 -22.71 -2.29
CA GLY A 361 -18.66 -23.69 -1.25
C GLY A 361 -18.61 -23.06 0.15
N ASN A 362 -17.96 -21.89 0.28
CA ASN A 362 -17.91 -21.13 1.53
C ASN A 362 -19.30 -20.76 2.04
N VAL A 363 -20.17 -20.26 1.16
CA VAL A 363 -21.56 -19.92 1.50
C VAL A 363 -22.34 -21.16 1.95
N CYS A 364 -22.24 -22.27 1.19
CA CYS A 364 -22.94 -23.51 1.52
C CYS A 364 -22.46 -24.11 2.85
N LYS A 365 -21.15 -24.04 3.14
CA LYS A 365 -20.58 -24.43 4.43
C LYS A 365 -21.14 -23.59 5.57
N SER A 366 -21.22 -22.27 5.41
CA SER A 366 -21.81 -21.42 6.45
C SER A 366 -23.30 -21.73 6.66
N LEU A 367 -24.05 -21.99 5.58
CA LEU A 367 -25.45 -22.43 5.68
C LEU A 367 -25.59 -23.78 6.37
N SER A 368 -24.68 -24.75 6.14
CA SER A 368 -24.75 -26.09 6.75
C SER A 368 -24.59 -26.08 8.27
N LEU A 369 -24.09 -25.00 8.86
CA LEU A 369 -24.03 -24.81 10.31
C LEU A 369 -25.35 -24.35 10.90
N ILE A 370 -26.29 -23.85 10.08
CA ILE A 370 -27.50 -23.15 10.53
C ILE A 370 -28.79 -23.84 10.07
N THR A 371 -28.91 -24.16 8.77
CA THR A 371 -30.15 -24.66 8.15
C THR A 371 -29.85 -25.73 7.09
N ASP A 372 -30.81 -26.62 6.84
CA ASP A 372 -30.72 -27.72 5.86
C ASP A 372 -29.35 -28.40 5.84
N LYS A 373 -28.86 -28.76 7.03
CA LYS A 373 -27.44 -29.01 7.29
C LYS A 373 -26.81 -30.00 6.31
N GLU A 374 -27.45 -31.15 6.11
CA GLU A 374 -26.97 -32.20 5.20
C GLU A 374 -26.95 -31.72 3.73
N LYS A 375 -28.05 -31.13 3.26
CA LYS A 375 -28.15 -30.60 1.88
C LYS A 375 -27.06 -29.56 1.61
N ASN A 376 -26.89 -28.60 2.52
CA ASN A 376 -25.90 -27.55 2.38
C ASN A 376 -24.48 -28.06 2.50
N ALA A 377 -24.24 -29.07 3.34
CA ALA A 377 -22.95 -29.76 3.44
C ALA A 377 -22.58 -30.45 2.12
N ASN A 378 -23.51 -31.21 1.53
CA ASN A 378 -23.31 -31.86 0.23
C ASN A 378 -23.10 -30.85 -0.90
N ASN A 379 -23.83 -29.73 -0.88
CA ASN A 379 -23.62 -28.65 -1.85
C ASN A 379 -22.23 -28.00 -1.71
N ALA A 380 -21.76 -27.80 -0.46
CA ALA A 380 -20.42 -27.27 -0.20
C ALA A 380 -19.34 -28.24 -0.72
N GLU A 381 -19.45 -29.53 -0.40
CA GLU A 381 -18.54 -30.57 -0.90
C GLU A 381 -18.48 -30.56 -2.44
N SER A 382 -19.64 -30.53 -3.11
CA SER A 382 -19.71 -30.50 -4.58
C SER A 382 -19.01 -29.28 -5.16
N ALA A 383 -19.22 -28.09 -4.58
CA ALA A 383 -18.62 -26.85 -5.05
C ALA A 383 -17.09 -26.83 -4.82
N TYR A 384 -16.63 -27.27 -3.66
CA TYR A 384 -15.20 -27.39 -3.38
C TYR A 384 -14.50 -28.40 -4.29
N LYS A 385 -15.09 -29.57 -4.55
CA LYS A 385 -14.54 -30.56 -5.50
C LYS A 385 -14.43 -30.00 -6.92
N LYS A 386 -15.37 -29.15 -7.33
CA LYS A 386 -15.29 -28.42 -8.60
C LYS A 386 -14.16 -27.40 -8.60
N ALA A 387 -13.99 -26.64 -7.51
CA ALA A 387 -12.87 -25.69 -7.40
C ALA A 387 -11.50 -26.40 -7.46
N LEU A 388 -11.37 -27.55 -6.81
CA LEU A 388 -10.15 -28.38 -6.79
C LEU A 388 -9.77 -28.97 -8.16
N THR A 389 -10.64 -28.93 -9.18
CA THR A 389 -10.23 -29.34 -10.54
C THR A 389 -9.26 -28.33 -11.17
N VAL A 390 -9.17 -27.12 -10.62
CA VAL A 390 -8.33 -26.01 -11.11
C VAL A 390 -7.36 -25.55 -10.03
N MET A 391 -7.85 -25.44 -8.79
CA MET A 391 -7.08 -25.04 -7.62
C MET A 391 -6.28 -26.23 -7.09
N THR A 392 -5.22 -26.62 -7.81
CA THR A 392 -4.33 -27.71 -7.40
C THR A 392 -3.26 -27.23 -6.42
N VAL A 393 -2.57 -28.19 -5.80
CA VAL A 393 -1.47 -27.89 -4.87
C VAL A 393 -0.31 -27.15 -5.55
N GLU A 394 -0.07 -27.39 -6.85
CA GLU A 394 1.00 -26.75 -7.61
C GLU A 394 0.70 -25.29 -7.96
N SER A 395 -0.54 -25.02 -8.37
CA SER A 395 -0.94 -23.70 -8.88
C SER A 395 -1.48 -22.77 -7.79
N TYR A 396 -2.19 -23.33 -6.81
CA TYR A 396 -2.89 -22.59 -5.75
C TYR A 396 -2.75 -23.28 -4.39
N PRO A 397 -1.51 -23.46 -3.87
CA PRO A 397 -1.27 -24.26 -2.66
C PRO A 397 -2.07 -23.81 -1.44
N LEU A 398 -2.26 -22.51 -1.26
CA LEU A 398 -3.00 -21.97 -0.10
C LEU A 398 -4.50 -22.20 -0.23
N GLU A 399 -5.08 -21.89 -1.39
CA GLU A 399 -6.50 -22.12 -1.65
C GLU A 399 -6.82 -23.63 -1.63
N TYR A 400 -5.93 -24.47 -2.16
CA TYR A 400 -6.00 -25.93 -2.08
C TYR A 400 -6.08 -26.40 -0.62
N ALA A 401 -5.11 -26.00 0.22
CA ALA A 401 -5.08 -26.35 1.63
C ALA A 401 -6.29 -25.83 2.39
N GLN A 402 -6.77 -24.63 2.05
CA GLN A 402 -7.96 -24.04 2.65
C GLN A 402 -9.23 -24.83 2.33
N ILE A 403 -9.37 -25.28 1.08
CA ILE A 403 -10.48 -26.14 0.64
C ILE A 403 -10.46 -27.46 1.39
N HIS A 404 -9.30 -28.13 1.48
CA HIS A 404 -9.16 -29.37 2.24
C HIS A 404 -9.54 -29.17 3.72
N LYS A 405 -9.12 -28.07 4.37
CA LYS A 405 -9.61 -27.72 5.71
C LYS A 405 -11.13 -27.65 5.76
N TYR A 406 -11.76 -26.97 4.80
CA TYR A 406 -13.21 -26.80 4.76
C TYR A 406 -13.96 -28.09 4.44
N LEU A 407 -13.42 -28.98 3.62
CA LEU A 407 -13.96 -30.33 3.43
C LEU A 407 -13.93 -31.13 4.74
N GLY A 408 -12.85 -30.99 5.53
CA GLY A 408 -12.79 -31.52 6.89
C GLY A 408 -13.92 -31.00 7.78
N ASP A 409 -14.20 -29.69 7.76
CA ASP A 409 -15.32 -29.09 8.52
C ASP A 409 -16.67 -29.69 8.08
N ILE A 410 -16.85 -29.87 6.77
CA ILE A 410 -18.07 -30.41 6.17
C ILE A 410 -18.29 -31.87 6.59
N TYR A 411 -17.27 -32.71 6.53
CA TYR A 411 -17.41 -34.10 6.96
C TYR A 411 -17.65 -34.22 8.47
N LYS A 412 -17.13 -33.30 9.30
CA LYS A 412 -17.54 -33.22 10.72
C LYS A 412 -19.03 -32.97 10.85
N VAL A 413 -19.59 -32.02 10.09
CA VAL A 413 -21.04 -31.75 10.09
C VAL A 413 -21.81 -33.00 9.66
N LEU A 414 -21.43 -33.64 8.56
CA LEU A 414 -22.10 -34.86 8.07
C LEU A 414 -22.01 -36.02 9.07
N SER A 415 -20.86 -36.20 9.74
CA SER A 415 -20.69 -37.23 10.77
C SER A 415 -21.63 -37.07 11.96
N SER A 416 -22.07 -35.84 12.24
CA SER A 416 -23.02 -35.55 13.32
C SER A 416 -24.48 -35.82 12.94
N LEU A 417 -24.77 -36.03 11.64
CA LEU A 417 -26.12 -36.18 11.10
C LEU A 417 -26.41 -37.60 10.61
N ALA A 418 -25.39 -38.32 10.15
CA ALA A 418 -25.55 -39.55 9.41
C ALA A 418 -25.31 -40.82 10.25
N ASN A 419 -25.96 -41.92 9.86
CA ASN A 419 -25.78 -43.24 10.47
C ASN A 419 -24.38 -43.84 10.23
N ASN A 420 -23.69 -43.42 9.16
CA ASN A 420 -22.31 -43.82 8.82
C ASN A 420 -21.27 -42.85 9.41
N LYS A 421 -21.45 -42.44 10.68
CA LYS A 421 -20.57 -41.51 11.40
C LYS A 421 -19.07 -41.82 11.25
N HIS A 422 -18.69 -43.09 11.33
CA HIS A 422 -17.29 -43.51 11.27
C HIS A 422 -16.61 -43.16 9.95
N GLU A 423 -17.29 -43.34 8.81
CA GLU A 423 -16.75 -43.04 7.49
C GLU A 423 -16.47 -41.54 7.32
N TYR A 424 -17.42 -40.69 7.70
CA TYR A 424 -17.24 -39.24 7.63
C TYR A 424 -16.17 -38.73 8.60
N VAL A 425 -16.01 -39.35 9.77
CA VAL A 425 -14.91 -39.04 10.68
C VAL A 425 -13.55 -39.32 10.04
N LEU A 426 -13.39 -40.48 9.38
CA LEU A 426 -12.14 -40.80 8.67
C LEU A 426 -11.85 -39.80 7.55
N ARG A 427 -12.85 -39.50 6.71
CA ARG A 427 -12.72 -38.49 5.65
C ARG A 427 -12.35 -37.13 6.23
N ALA A 428 -12.94 -36.71 7.35
CA ALA A 428 -12.58 -35.45 7.99
C ALA A 428 -11.09 -35.41 8.38
N ILE A 429 -10.58 -36.49 8.99
CA ILE A 429 -9.17 -36.61 9.38
C ILE A 429 -8.25 -36.56 8.14
N GLU A 430 -8.60 -37.27 7.07
CA GLU A 430 -7.85 -37.26 5.81
C GLU A 430 -7.73 -35.84 5.24
N GLU A 431 -8.85 -35.12 5.12
CA GLU A 431 -8.88 -33.76 4.58
C GLU A 431 -8.09 -32.76 5.43
N TYR A 432 -8.20 -32.82 6.76
CA TYR A 432 -7.38 -31.98 7.64
C TYR A 432 -5.90 -32.32 7.53
N THR A 433 -5.56 -33.60 7.38
CA THR A 433 -4.16 -34.03 7.20
C THR A 433 -3.60 -33.52 5.88
N GLU A 434 -4.40 -33.55 4.81
CA GLU A 434 -4.02 -32.97 3.50
C GLU A 434 -3.75 -31.48 3.62
N SER A 435 -4.63 -30.74 4.30
CA SER A 435 -4.46 -29.30 4.56
C SER A 435 -3.16 -28.98 5.33
N LEU A 436 -2.80 -29.81 6.31
CA LEU A 436 -1.59 -29.64 7.13
C LEU A 436 -0.29 -29.88 6.37
N LYS A 437 -0.31 -30.48 5.18
CA LYS A 437 0.89 -30.59 4.33
C LYS A 437 1.39 -29.22 3.85
N ILE A 438 0.49 -28.26 3.71
CA ILE A 438 0.80 -26.88 3.30
C ILE A 438 0.81 -25.95 4.51
N TYR A 439 -0.18 -26.04 5.38
CA TYR A 439 -0.24 -25.22 6.59
C TYR A 439 0.67 -25.77 7.69
N THR A 440 1.97 -25.63 7.47
CA THR A 440 3.02 -26.03 8.41
C THR A 440 3.02 -25.12 9.65
N PRO A 441 3.53 -25.60 10.80
CA PRO A 441 3.59 -24.78 12.02
C PRO A 441 4.54 -23.58 11.89
N ASP A 442 5.58 -23.67 11.05
CA ASP A 442 6.59 -22.62 10.89
C ASP A 442 6.12 -21.50 9.95
N GLU A 443 5.48 -21.85 8.82
CA GLU A 443 5.05 -20.87 7.82
C GLU A 443 3.63 -20.34 8.12
N TYR A 444 2.74 -21.19 8.61
CA TYR A 444 1.31 -20.89 8.82
C TYR A 444 0.82 -21.29 10.23
N PRO A 445 1.44 -20.78 11.30
CA PRO A 445 1.15 -21.21 12.68
C PRO A 445 -0.32 -21.04 13.09
N VAL A 446 -0.99 -19.98 12.60
CA VAL A 446 -2.40 -19.71 12.92
C VAL A 446 -3.32 -20.78 12.34
N PHE A 447 -3.18 -21.10 11.04
CA PHE A 447 -3.96 -22.12 10.37
C PHE A 447 -3.66 -23.52 10.90
N ASN A 448 -2.36 -23.84 11.05
CA ASN A 448 -1.92 -25.12 11.62
C ASN A 448 -2.55 -25.37 13.00
N LYS A 449 -2.53 -24.37 13.89
CA LYS A 449 -3.12 -24.46 15.23
C LYS A 449 -4.63 -24.67 15.17
N LYS A 450 -5.36 -23.95 14.30
CA LYS A 450 -6.81 -24.11 14.11
C LYS A 450 -7.15 -25.53 13.63
N ILE A 451 -6.45 -26.03 12.62
CA ILE A 451 -6.69 -27.39 12.08
C ILE A 451 -6.39 -28.47 13.11
N ASN A 452 -5.29 -28.34 13.85
CA ASN A 452 -4.96 -29.28 14.91
C ASN A 452 -5.98 -29.27 16.07
N MET A 453 -6.62 -28.13 16.36
CA MET A 453 -7.75 -28.10 17.29
C MET A 453 -8.96 -28.87 16.75
N GLU A 454 -9.28 -28.71 15.46
CA GLU A 454 -10.37 -29.43 14.83
C GLU A 454 -10.12 -30.95 14.84
N LEU A 455 -8.90 -31.40 14.50
CA LEU A 455 -8.50 -32.81 14.57
C LEU A 455 -8.64 -33.40 15.98
N LYS A 456 -8.16 -32.69 17.00
CA LYS A 456 -8.28 -33.14 18.40
C LYS A 456 -9.73 -33.36 18.83
N SER A 457 -10.64 -32.51 18.37
CA SER A 457 -12.08 -32.63 18.69
C SER A 457 -12.80 -33.77 17.95
N ILE A 458 -12.14 -34.44 17.01
CA ILE A 458 -12.68 -35.61 16.30
C ILE A 458 -12.18 -36.91 16.92
N ILE A 459 -10.93 -36.90 17.40
CA ILE A 459 -10.24 -38.07 17.97
C ILE A 459 -10.69 -38.33 19.42
N HIS A 460 -11.14 -37.29 20.14
CA HIS A 460 -11.71 -37.35 21.48
C HIS A 460 -13.22 -37.19 21.43
#